data_AF-A0A7R8D0V4-F1
#
_entry.id   AF-A0A7R8D0V4-F1
#
_cell.length_a   1.000
_cell.length_b   1.000
_cell.length_c   1.000
_cell.angle_alpha   90.00
_cell.angle_beta   90.00
_cell.angle_gamma   90.00
#
_symmetry.space_group_name_H-M   'P 1'
#
loop_
_entity.id
_entity.type
_entity.pdbx_description
1 polymer ?
#
loop_
_entity_poly.entity_id
_entity_poly.type
_entity_poly.pdbx_seq_one_letter_code
_entity_poly.pdbx_strand_id
1 'polypeptide(L)'
;MDYNRNKGCVDNLDMVFGAYSCKRMTTRWSLVIFHNIIEVSSYNDFVIWREINPTWMSHKSHKRRVFLEQLGKALVAPLIERRKKSPPNRGLSSDRESFSVCWTSGST
;
A
#
# COMPACT_ATOMS: atom_id res chain seq x y z
N MET A 1 -20.88 17.87 -29.23
CA MET A 1 -20.44 18.84 -28.19
C MET A 1 -19.98 18.02 -26.98
N ASP A 2 -18.89 17.28 -27.13
CA ASP A 2 -18.57 16.15 -26.22
C ASP A 2 -17.22 16.32 -25.50
N TYR A 3 -16.44 17.34 -25.87
CA TYR A 3 -15.13 17.64 -25.29
C TYR A 3 -15.18 17.92 -23.78
N ASN A 4 -16.20 18.65 -23.32
CA ASN A 4 -16.32 18.98 -21.90
C ASN A 4 -16.75 17.80 -21.04
N ARG A 5 -17.28 16.72 -21.63
CA ARG A 5 -17.79 15.57 -20.89
C ARG A 5 -16.67 14.66 -20.38
N ASN A 6 -15.57 14.55 -21.12
CA ASN A 6 -14.46 13.65 -20.83
C ASN A 6 -13.17 14.37 -20.41
N LYS A 7 -13.06 15.71 -20.54
CA LYS A 7 -11.88 16.46 -20.08
C LYS A 7 -11.58 16.31 -18.59
N GLY A 8 -12.61 16.05 -17.77
CA GLY A 8 -12.48 16.00 -16.31
C GLY A 8 -11.98 14.67 -15.74
N CYS A 9 -11.64 13.67 -16.57
CA CYS A 9 -11.22 12.37 -16.06
C CYS A 9 -9.95 12.46 -15.19
N VAL A 10 -8.95 13.20 -15.67
CA VAL A 10 -7.67 13.40 -14.95
C VAL A 10 -7.89 14.21 -13.68
N ASP A 11 -8.65 15.30 -13.75
CA ASP A 11 -8.95 16.15 -12.58
C ASP A 11 -9.74 15.41 -11.51
N ASN A 12 -10.72 14.58 -11.92
CA ASN A 12 -11.46 13.73 -10.99
C ASN A 12 -10.57 12.69 -10.34
N LEU A 13 -9.64 12.10 -11.09
CA LEU A 13 -8.68 11.13 -10.55
C LEU A 13 -7.73 11.79 -9.55
N ASP A 14 -7.23 12.99 -9.85
CA ASP A 14 -6.37 13.76 -8.95
C ASP A 14 -7.09 14.15 -7.66
N MET A 15 -8.33 14.63 -7.75
CA MET A 15 -9.20 14.89 -6.59
C MET A 15 -9.38 13.63 -5.73
N VAL A 16 -9.62 12.49 -6.38
CA VAL A 16 -9.81 11.19 -5.75
C VAL A 16 -8.50 10.70 -5.09
N PHE A 17 -7.34 10.98 -5.67
CA PHE A 17 -6.04 10.70 -5.05
C PHE A 17 -5.74 11.63 -3.88
N GLY A 18 -6.13 12.91 -3.95
CA GLY A 18 -6.02 13.85 -2.83
C GLY A 18 -6.73 13.37 -1.57
N ALA A 19 -7.87 12.67 -1.71
CA ALA A 19 -8.64 12.17 -0.57
C ALA A 19 -8.08 10.87 0.06
N TYR A 20 -7.36 10.03 -0.69
CA TYR A 20 -6.90 8.71 -0.24
C TYR A 20 -5.54 8.33 -0.84
N SER A 21 -4.56 9.22 -0.72
CA SER A 21 -3.21 8.99 -1.19
C SER A 21 -2.45 8.01 -0.27
N CYS A 22 -1.83 6.99 -0.85
CA CYS A 22 -0.89 6.12 -0.13
C CYS A 22 0.55 6.65 -0.23
N LYS A 23 0.76 7.82 -0.85
CA LYS A 23 2.07 8.45 -0.98
C LYS A 23 2.63 8.78 0.40
N ARG A 24 3.83 8.26 0.69
CA ARG A 24 4.66 8.71 1.80
C ARG A 24 5.69 9.73 1.32
N MET A 25 6.03 10.69 2.18
CA MET A 25 7.15 11.59 1.92
C MET A 25 8.43 10.76 1.76
N THR A 26 9.10 10.93 0.61
CA THR A 26 10.32 10.21 0.27
C THR A 26 11.19 11.11 -0.59
N THR A 27 12.51 11.00 -0.42
CA THR A 27 13.51 11.70 -1.24
C THR A 27 13.87 10.93 -2.51
N ARG A 28 13.32 9.72 -2.69
CA ARG A 28 13.62 8.83 -3.81
C ARG A 28 12.53 8.94 -4.88
N TRP A 29 12.84 9.61 -5.98
CA TRP A 29 11.92 9.81 -7.12
C TRP A 29 11.34 8.51 -7.69
N SER A 30 12.13 7.42 -7.72
CA SER A 30 11.65 6.12 -8.18
C SER A 30 10.48 5.58 -7.35
N LEU A 31 10.48 5.84 -6.04
CA LEU A 31 9.41 5.41 -5.16
C LEU A 31 8.14 6.26 -5.34
N VAL A 32 8.30 7.55 -5.70
CA VAL A 32 7.17 8.43 -6.05
C VAL A 32 6.45 7.90 -7.29
N ILE A 33 7.20 7.51 -8.33
CA ILE A 33 6.64 6.91 -9.55
C ILE A 33 5.93 5.60 -9.21
N PHE A 34 6.53 4.76 -8.38
CA PHE A 34 5.91 3.51 -7.95
C PHE A 34 4.57 3.72 -7.25
N HIS A 35 4.48 4.69 -6.33
CA HIS A 35 3.21 5.03 -5.68
C HIS A 35 2.15 5.51 -6.69
N ASN A 36 2.54 6.32 -7.68
CA ASN A 36 1.62 6.75 -8.73
C ASN A 36 1.07 5.56 -9.54
N ILE A 37 1.93 4.59 -9.89
CA ILE A 37 1.51 3.40 -10.64
C ILE A 37 0.49 2.57 -9.83
N ILE A 38 0.72 2.40 -8.53
CA ILE A 38 -0.21 1.66 -7.65
C ILE A 38 -1.55 2.40 -7.55
N GLU A 39 -1.52 3.72 -7.36
CA GLU A 39 -2.75 4.51 -7.19
C GLU A 39 -3.64 4.46 -8.43
N VAL A 40 -3.05 4.59 -9.63
CA VAL A 40 -3.78 4.50 -10.91
C VAL A 40 -4.31 3.08 -11.15
N SER A 41 -3.46 2.06 -10.96
CA SER A 41 -3.87 0.66 -11.18
C SER A 41 -5.00 0.27 -10.25
N SER A 42 -4.90 0.60 -8.95
CA SER A 42 -5.92 0.26 -7.95
C SER A 42 -7.25 0.96 -8.22
N TYR A 43 -7.23 2.17 -8.79
CA TYR A 43 -8.46 2.86 -9.19
C TYR A 43 -9.11 2.21 -10.42
N ASN A 44 -8.32 1.84 -11.42
CA ASN A 44 -8.81 1.15 -12.61
C ASN A 44 -9.45 -0.21 -12.25
N ASP A 45 -8.79 -0.98 -11.38
CA ASP A 45 -9.32 -2.24 -10.87
C ASP A 45 -10.63 -2.03 -10.11
N PHE A 46 -10.73 -0.95 -9.33
CA PHE A 46 -11.97 -0.59 -8.63
C PHE A 46 -13.13 -0.29 -9.60
N VAL A 47 -12.87 0.44 -10.69
CA VAL A 47 -13.88 0.74 -11.71
C VAL A 47 -14.37 -0.56 -12.36
N ILE A 48 -13.45 -1.42 -12.80
CA ILE A 48 -13.79 -2.72 -13.40
C ILE A 48 -14.58 -3.58 -12.40
N TRP A 49 -14.13 -3.66 -11.16
CA TRP A 49 -14.81 -4.43 -10.11
C TRP A 49 -16.24 -3.95 -9.85
N ARG A 50 -16.46 -2.63 -9.89
CA ARG A 50 -17.78 -2.01 -9.70
C ARG A 50 -18.73 -2.31 -10.85
N GLU A 51 -18.23 -2.34 -12.07
CA GLU A 51 -19.03 -2.70 -13.25
C GLU A 51 -19.41 -4.18 -13.24
N ILE A 52 -18.49 -5.07 -12.83
CA ILE A 52 -18.76 -6.51 -12.74
C ILE A 52 -19.69 -6.83 -11.56
N ASN A 53 -19.60 -6.10 -10.44
CA ASN A 53 -20.35 -6.38 -9.22
C ASN A 53 -21.17 -5.17 -8.75
N PRO A 54 -22.26 -4.81 -9.45
CA PRO A 54 -23.03 -3.59 -9.15
C PRO A 54 -23.74 -3.64 -7.79
N THR A 55 -24.10 -4.83 -7.30
CA THR A 55 -24.78 -5.04 -6.01
C THR A 55 -23.82 -5.01 -4.82
N TRP A 56 -22.51 -5.06 -5.06
CA TRP A 56 -21.51 -5.16 -4.01
C TRP A 56 -21.44 -3.88 -3.18
N MET A 57 -21.70 -4.03 -1.87
CA MET A 57 -21.77 -2.94 -0.89
C MET A 57 -22.74 -1.81 -1.26
N SER A 58 -23.94 -2.14 -1.75
CA SER A 58 -25.05 -1.20 -2.00
C SER A 58 -25.24 -0.15 -0.89
N HIS A 59 -25.21 -0.57 0.38
CA HIS A 59 -25.51 0.26 1.57
C HIS A 59 -24.34 1.05 2.18
N LYS A 60 -23.10 0.94 1.69
CA LYS A 60 -21.94 1.64 2.29
C LYS A 60 -21.47 2.80 1.41
N SER A 61 -21.26 3.97 2.00
CA SER A 61 -20.68 5.14 1.32
C SER A 61 -19.18 5.00 1.02
N HIS A 62 -18.44 4.25 1.85
CA HIS A 62 -16.98 4.13 1.78
C HIS A 62 -16.48 2.95 0.91
N LYS A 63 -17.08 2.71 -0.26
CA LYS A 63 -16.80 1.51 -1.08
C LYS A 63 -15.34 1.40 -1.52
N ARG A 64 -14.73 2.52 -1.90
CA ARG A 64 -13.34 2.58 -2.36
C ARG A 64 -12.33 2.22 -1.26
N ARG A 65 -12.53 2.73 -0.03
CA ARG A 65 -11.65 2.41 1.10
C ARG A 65 -11.68 0.92 1.43
N VAL A 66 -12.87 0.33 1.45
CA VAL A 66 -13.03 -1.11 1.72
C VAL A 66 -12.41 -1.95 0.61
N PHE A 67 -12.57 -1.53 -0.65
CA PHE A 67 -11.91 -2.20 -1.78
C PHE A 67 -10.38 -2.18 -1.64
N LEU A 68 -9.79 -1.02 -1.39
CA LEU A 68 -8.34 -0.89 -1.22
C LEU A 68 -7.80 -1.70 -0.03
N GLU A 69 -8.56 -1.77 1.07
CA GLU A 69 -8.19 -2.60 2.22
C GLU A 69 -8.20 -4.10 1.86
N GLN A 70 -9.22 -4.56 1.14
CA GLN A 70 -9.30 -5.94 0.69
C GLN A 70 -8.22 -6.28 -0.33
N LEU A 71 -7.97 -5.38 -1.29
CA LEU A 71 -6.89 -5.50 -2.27
C LEU A 71 -5.53 -5.62 -1.56
N GLY A 72 -5.24 -4.74 -0.61
CA GLY A 72 -4.01 -4.78 0.18
C GLY A 72 -3.84 -6.09 0.95
N LYS A 73 -4.91 -6.57 1.61
CA LYS A 73 -4.88 -7.86 2.32
C LYS A 73 -4.64 -9.03 1.37
N ALA A 74 -5.28 -9.04 0.20
CA ALA A 74 -5.11 -10.09 -0.80
C ALA A 74 -3.68 -10.15 -1.36
N LEU A 75 -3.07 -8.98 -1.63
CA LEU A 75 -1.69 -8.89 -2.12
C LEU A 75 -0.66 -9.32 -1.07
N VAL A 76 -0.90 -9.01 0.20
CA VAL A 76 0.05 -9.27 1.30
C VAL A 76 -0.09 -10.69 1.87
N ALA A 77 -1.27 -11.30 1.81
CA ALA A 77 -1.52 -12.67 2.30
C ALA A 77 -0.47 -13.71 1.83
N PRO A 78 -0.16 -13.86 0.53
CA PRO A 78 0.85 -14.84 0.09
C PRO A 78 2.26 -14.52 0.60
N LEU A 79 2.59 -13.24 0.79
CA LEU A 79 3.88 -12.83 1.34
C LEU A 79 4.00 -13.16 2.83
N ILE A 80 2.92 -12.97 3.59
CA ILE A 80 2.84 -13.38 5.00
C ILE A 80 3.02 -14.90 5.11
N GLU A 81 2.31 -15.67 4.29
CA GLU A 81 2.42 -17.13 4.29
C GLU A 81 3.82 -17.62 3.91
N ARG A 82 4.51 -16.94 2.98
CA ARG A 82 5.92 -17.22 2.66
C ARG A 82 6.84 -16.90 3.83
N ARG A 83 6.65 -15.77 4.51
CA ARG A 83 7.44 -15.36 5.68
C ARG A 83 7.26 -16.31 6.87
N LYS A 84 6.07 -16.87 7.08
CA LYS A 84 5.84 -17.90 8.11
C LYS A 84 6.65 -19.17 7.87
N LYS A 85 6.87 -19.51 6.60
CA LYS A 85 7.59 -20.72 6.18
C LYS A 85 9.11 -20.54 6.13
N SER A 86 9.61 -19.30 6.07
CA SER A 86 11.05 -19.06 6.15
C SER A 86 11.53 -19.29 7.58
N PRO A 87 12.53 -20.16 7.82
CA PRO A 87 13.17 -20.23 9.12
C PRO A 87 13.71 -18.84 9.50
N PRO A 88 13.76 -18.48 10.80
CA PRO A 88 14.40 -17.24 11.22
C PRO A 88 15.79 -17.20 10.60
N ASN A 89 16.14 -16.08 9.98
CA ASN A 89 17.46 -15.88 9.40
C ASN A 89 18.49 -16.10 10.53
N ARG A 90 19.13 -17.28 10.56
CA ARG A 90 20.20 -17.66 11.50
C ARG A 90 21.56 -17.05 11.08
N GLY A 91 21.54 -15.95 10.35
CA GLY A 91 22.70 -15.08 10.21
C GLY A 91 22.66 -14.05 11.34
N LEU A 92 23.68 -14.04 12.21
CA LEU A 92 23.92 -13.14 13.35
C LEU A 92 23.42 -13.61 14.72
N SER A 93 23.59 -14.90 15.04
CA SER A 93 23.65 -15.34 16.46
C SER A 93 25.08 -15.46 17.00
N SER A 94 26.10 -14.97 16.29
CA SER A 94 27.47 -14.87 16.82
C SER A 94 27.84 -13.47 17.35
N ASP A 95 27.06 -12.43 17.03
CA ASP A 95 27.42 -11.03 17.37
C ASP A 95 26.54 -10.42 18.48
N ARG A 96 25.67 -11.22 19.12
CA ARG A 96 24.85 -10.72 20.26
C ARG A 96 25.55 -10.76 21.60
N GLU A 97 26.68 -11.45 21.74
CA GLU A 97 27.47 -11.37 22.98
C GLU A 97 28.33 -10.10 23.07
N SER A 98 28.66 -9.42 21.97
CA SER A 98 29.48 -8.21 22.03
C SER A 98 28.72 -6.94 22.45
N PHE A 99 27.40 -6.87 22.26
CA PHE A 99 26.61 -5.68 22.62
C PHE A 99 26.09 -5.67 24.06
N SER A 100 26.14 -6.80 24.78
CA SER A 100 25.71 -6.85 26.19
C SER A 100 26.79 -6.42 27.19
N VAL A 101 28.08 -6.36 26.77
CA VAL A 101 29.20 -6.07 27.69
C VAL A 101 29.54 -4.56 27.74
N CYS A 102 28.98 -3.74 26.86
CA CYS A 102 29.32 -2.31 26.77
C CYS A 102 28.44 -1.39 27.66
N TRP A 103 27.38 -1.91 28.29
CA TRP A 103 26.45 -1.08 29.10
C TRP A 103 26.57 -1.25 30.63
N THR A 104 27.53 -2.00 31.15
CA THR A 104 27.70 -2.20 32.60
C THR A 104 29.04 -1.75 33.17
N SER A 105 29.85 -0.99 32.43
CA SER A 105 31.13 -0.50 32.94
C SER A 105 31.43 0.93 32.51
N GLY A 106 30.79 1.87 33.21
CA GLY A 106 31.28 3.22 33.49
C GLY A 106 30.89 3.53 34.94
N SER A 107 31.69 3.06 35.89
CA SER A 107 32.73 3.82 36.61
C SER A 107 32.17 4.57 37.83
N THR A 108 32.65 4.11 38.99
CA THR A 108 32.93 4.84 40.24
C THR A 108 33.19 6.32 40.08
#